data_AF-A0A731RAT5-F1
#
_entry.id   AF-A0A731RAT5-F1
#
_cell.length_a   1.000
_cell.length_b   1.000
_cell.length_c   1.000
_cell.angle_alpha   90.00
_cell.angle_beta   90.00
_cell.angle_gamma   90.00
#
_symmetry.space_group_name_H-M   'P 1'
#
loop_
_entity.id
_entity.type
_entity.pdbx_description
1 polymer ?
#
loop_
_entity_poly.entity_id
_entity_poly.type
_entity_poly.pdbx_seq_one_letter_code
_entity_poly.pdbx_strand_id
1 'polypeptide(L)'
;MEREAGNDDAIPNVVEVIRRINEGSTQPFLCKCDDGQLYVLKSKPSMPPKNLLAEFISGCLAQDIGLTLPDFKIVFVPEELVEYSPELQSNICTGHAFASQYIEGAVALTFSQSRNEAIVPIEQQKLIYVFDRWVINADRTLTSKGGNVNILYDVGNDKYYLIDHNLSFDENAGPDDFLVHVYGPGNRKWEFDLV
;
A
#
# COMPACT_ATOMS: atom_id res chain seq x y z
N MET A 1 10.39 14.63 22.47
CA MET A 1 9.41 15.54 21.86
C MET A 1 8.09 14.79 21.91
N GLU A 2 7.33 15.02 22.98
CA GLU A 2 6.04 14.36 23.21
C GLU A 2 5.07 14.86 22.14
N ARG A 3 4.48 13.95 21.36
CA ARG A 3 3.34 14.30 20.50
C ARG A 3 2.17 14.57 21.44
N GLU A 4 1.64 15.79 21.40
CA GLU A 4 0.39 16.12 22.08
C GLU A 4 -0.71 15.21 21.52
N ALA A 5 -1.34 14.42 22.39
CA ALA A 5 -2.50 13.60 22.04
C ALA A 5 -3.70 14.53 21.80
N GLY A 6 -3.75 15.12 20.61
CA GLY A 6 -4.96 15.71 20.06
C GLY A 6 -5.99 14.61 19.80
N ASN A 7 -7.20 15.01 19.45
CA ASN A 7 -8.34 14.14 19.09
C ASN A 7 -8.10 13.21 17.87
N ASP A 8 -6.84 13.01 17.46
CA ASP A 8 -6.34 12.19 16.34
C ASP A 8 -6.29 10.68 16.68
N ASP A 9 -6.51 10.28 17.93
CA ASP A 9 -6.50 8.87 18.36
C ASP A 9 -7.84 8.14 18.14
N ALA A 10 -8.89 8.85 17.71
CA ALA A 10 -10.18 8.23 17.43
C ALA A 10 -10.11 7.43 16.12
N ILE A 11 -10.44 6.13 16.19
CA ILE A 11 -10.59 5.28 15.01
C ILE A 11 -11.80 5.79 14.20
N PRO A 12 -11.61 6.32 12.97
CA PRO A 12 -12.70 6.85 12.18
C PRO A 12 -13.66 5.75 11.73
N ASN A 13 -14.95 6.06 11.65
CA ASN A 13 -15.94 5.15 11.10
C ASN A 13 -16.09 5.38 9.60
N VAL A 14 -16.18 4.29 8.85
CA VAL A 14 -16.59 4.35 7.44
C VAL A 14 -18.07 4.69 7.36
N VAL A 15 -18.39 5.81 6.72
CA VAL A 15 -19.77 6.33 6.61
C VAL A 15 -20.37 6.15 5.22
N GLU A 16 -19.54 5.96 4.20
CA GLU A 16 -20.00 5.80 2.82
C GLU A 16 -19.02 4.95 2.01
N VAL A 17 -19.54 3.99 1.23
CA VAL A 17 -18.79 3.27 0.19
C VAL A 17 -19.09 3.94 -1.15
N ILE A 18 -18.10 4.58 -1.76
CA ILE A 18 -18.28 5.40 -2.97
C ILE A 18 -18.26 4.52 -4.21
N ARG A 19 -17.20 3.70 -4.36
CA ARG A 19 -17.03 2.81 -5.51
C ARG A 19 -15.99 1.74 -5.23
N ARG A 20 -16.04 0.66 -6.01
CA ARG A 20 -14.93 -0.28 -6.13
C ARG A 20 -13.80 0.33 -6.96
N ILE A 21 -12.57 0.04 -6.58
CA ILE A 21 -11.36 0.31 -7.36
C ILE A 21 -11.09 -0.95 -8.17
N ASN A 22 -11.14 -0.83 -9.49
CA ASN A 22 -11.04 -1.98 -10.40
C ASN A 22 -9.59 -2.33 -10.74
N GLU A 23 -8.66 -1.43 -10.46
CA GLU A 23 -7.22 -1.68 -10.59
C GLU A 23 -6.70 -2.55 -9.43
N GLY A 24 -5.82 -3.50 -9.76
CA GLY A 24 -5.21 -4.41 -8.78
C GLY A 24 -6.02 -5.68 -8.50
N SER A 25 -5.37 -6.70 -7.94
CA SER A 25 -5.95 -8.02 -7.68
C SER A 25 -6.92 -8.04 -6.48
N THR A 26 -6.71 -7.14 -5.52
CA THR A 26 -7.49 -7.07 -4.28
C THR A 26 -8.82 -6.36 -4.46
N GLN A 27 -8.95 -5.51 -5.49
CA GLN A 27 -10.15 -4.72 -5.81
C GLN A 27 -10.77 -4.03 -4.58
N PRO A 28 -10.01 -3.13 -3.92
CA PRO A 28 -10.45 -2.45 -2.71
C PRO A 28 -11.59 -1.46 -2.99
N PHE A 29 -12.17 -0.89 -1.94
CA PHE A 29 -13.21 0.12 -2.07
C PHE A 29 -12.68 1.50 -1.74
N LEU A 30 -13.11 2.51 -2.50
CA LEU A 30 -12.99 3.90 -2.11
C LEU A 30 -14.15 4.21 -1.18
N CYS A 31 -13.84 4.66 0.03
CA CYS A 31 -14.81 4.98 1.07
C CYS A 31 -14.55 6.35 1.67
N LYS A 32 -15.58 6.95 2.25
CA LYS A 32 -15.48 8.16 3.07
C LYS A 32 -15.63 7.80 4.54
N CYS A 33 -14.82 8.43 5.39
CA CYS A 33 -14.94 8.30 6.84
C CYS A 33 -15.56 9.55 7.49
N ASP A 34 -15.97 9.42 8.76
CA ASP A 34 -16.54 10.51 9.57
C ASP A 34 -15.56 11.64 9.87
N ASP A 35 -14.25 11.42 9.71
CA ASP A 35 -13.21 12.45 9.69
C ASP A 35 -13.20 13.31 8.41
N GLY A 36 -14.10 13.02 7.47
CA GLY A 36 -14.27 13.76 6.22
C GLY A 36 -13.32 13.37 5.10
N GLN A 37 -12.38 12.44 5.35
CA GLN A 37 -11.38 12.02 4.38
C GLN A 37 -11.82 10.82 3.54
N LEU A 38 -11.15 10.66 2.40
CA LEU A 38 -11.33 9.52 1.49
C LEU A 38 -10.22 8.50 1.68
N TYR A 39 -10.61 7.23 1.76
CA TYR A 39 -9.70 6.12 1.98
C TYR A 39 -9.95 4.96 1.01
N VAL A 40 -8.86 4.31 0.62
CA VAL A 40 -8.85 2.98 0.01
C VAL A 40 -8.93 1.94 1.13
N LEU A 41 -10.11 1.35 1.29
CA LEU A 41 -10.42 0.36 2.31
C LEU A 41 -9.98 -1.04 1.86
N LYS A 42 -9.12 -1.68 2.66
CA LYS A 42 -8.75 -3.09 2.52
C LYS A 42 -9.44 -3.92 3.61
N SER A 43 -10.56 -4.54 3.26
CA SER A 43 -11.38 -5.35 4.20
C SER A 43 -12.01 -6.58 3.54
N LYS A 44 -11.42 -7.09 2.47
CA LYS A 44 -12.02 -8.18 1.68
C LYS A 44 -12.10 -9.49 2.49
N PRO A 45 -13.22 -10.25 2.49
CA PRO A 45 -13.33 -11.52 3.21
C PRO A 45 -12.28 -12.57 2.85
N SER A 46 -11.80 -12.57 1.61
CA SER A 46 -10.75 -13.48 1.16
C SER A 46 -9.34 -13.08 1.63
N MET A 47 -9.18 -11.90 2.24
CA MET A 47 -7.90 -11.42 2.74
C MET A 47 -7.68 -11.93 4.17
N PRO A 48 -6.64 -12.74 4.42
CA PRO A 48 -6.34 -13.22 5.76
C PRO A 48 -6.01 -12.06 6.72
N PRO A 49 -6.38 -12.11 8.01
CA PRO A 49 -6.02 -11.08 8.98
C PRO A 49 -4.51 -10.78 9.05
N LYS A 50 -3.66 -11.79 8.83
CA LYS A 50 -2.20 -11.62 8.77
C LYS A 50 -1.77 -10.64 7.67
N ASN A 51 -2.48 -10.57 6.54
CA ASN A 51 -2.15 -9.68 5.43
C ASN A 51 -2.50 -8.22 5.77
N LEU A 52 -3.58 -7.99 6.53
CA LEU A 52 -3.92 -6.66 7.04
C LEU A 52 -2.89 -6.17 8.07
N LEU A 53 -2.44 -7.07 8.95
CA LEU A 53 -1.36 -6.78 9.89
C LEU A 53 -0.03 -6.54 9.16
N ALA A 54 0.28 -7.32 8.13
CA ALA A 54 1.47 -7.13 7.31
C ALA A 54 1.46 -5.76 6.64
N GLU A 55 0.33 -5.33 6.07
CA GLU A 55 0.18 -3.99 5.48
C GLU A 55 0.43 -2.89 6.52
N PHE A 56 -0.19 -3.00 7.70
CA PHE A 56 -0.07 -1.98 8.75
C PHE A 56 1.35 -1.92 9.33
N ILE A 57 1.92 -3.06 9.73
CA ILE A 57 3.26 -3.14 10.33
C ILE A 57 4.32 -2.67 9.33
N SER A 58 4.25 -3.15 8.07
CA SER A 58 5.19 -2.73 7.03
C SER A 58 5.04 -1.25 6.72
N GLY A 59 3.82 -0.72 6.69
CA GLY A 59 3.56 0.70 6.50
C GLY A 59 4.24 1.55 7.59
N CYS A 60 4.12 1.16 8.86
CA CYS A 60 4.77 1.87 9.97
C CYS A 60 6.29 1.83 9.84
N LEU A 61 6.86 0.63 9.60
CA LEU A 61 8.31 0.48 9.42
C LEU A 61 8.83 1.30 8.23
N ALA A 62 8.09 1.34 7.13
CA ALA A 62 8.46 2.09 5.94
C ALA A 62 8.46 3.61 6.22
N GLN A 63 7.43 4.13 6.90
CA GLN A 63 7.38 5.53 7.31
C GLN A 63 8.55 5.90 8.24
N ASP A 64 8.87 5.04 9.21
CA ASP A 64 9.94 5.28 10.18
C ASP A 64 11.33 5.36 9.52
N ILE A 65 11.55 4.66 8.41
CA ILE A 65 12.82 4.73 7.65
C ILE A 65 12.79 5.79 6.54
N GLY A 66 11.70 6.56 6.42
CA GLY A 66 11.59 7.69 5.47
C GLY A 66 11.11 7.31 4.07
N LEU A 67 10.49 6.14 3.89
CA LEU A 67 9.80 5.82 2.64
C LEU A 67 8.45 6.55 2.57
N THR A 68 8.04 6.90 1.36
CA THR A 68 6.81 7.65 1.12
C THR A 68 5.64 6.71 0.88
N LEU A 69 4.63 6.78 1.75
CA LEU A 69 3.37 6.04 1.66
C LEU A 69 2.20 7.03 1.76
N PRO A 70 1.01 6.70 1.23
CA PRO A 70 -0.19 7.44 1.59
C PRO A 70 -0.39 7.33 3.10
N ASP A 71 -0.90 8.38 3.75
CA ASP A 71 -1.26 8.27 5.17
C ASP A 71 -2.23 7.11 5.35
N PHE A 72 -2.03 6.30 6.38
CA PHE A 72 -2.88 5.14 6.62
C PHE A 72 -3.24 5.03 8.09
N LYS A 73 -4.38 4.39 8.36
CA LYS A 73 -4.90 4.19 9.70
C LYS A 73 -5.76 2.94 9.75
N ILE A 74 -6.10 2.54 10.97
CA ILE A 74 -7.19 1.60 11.19
C ILE A 74 -8.50 2.40 11.21
N VAL A 75 -9.52 1.88 10.54
CA VAL A 75 -10.89 2.42 10.52
C VAL A 75 -11.85 1.34 11.01
N PHE A 76 -13.04 1.75 11.43
CA PHE A 76 -14.12 0.83 11.79
C PHE A 76 -15.19 0.82 10.70
N VAL A 77 -15.61 -0.37 10.26
CA VAL A 77 -16.65 -0.59 9.27
C VAL A 77 -17.92 -1.06 9.98
N PRO A 78 -18.95 -0.20 10.12
CA PRO A 78 -20.20 -0.57 10.79
C PRO A 78 -20.98 -1.64 10.02
N GLU A 79 -21.79 -2.44 10.72
CA GLU A 79 -22.63 -3.46 10.08
C GLU A 79 -23.73 -2.84 9.21
N GLU A 80 -24.26 -1.70 9.65
CA GLU A 80 -25.29 -0.93 8.97
C GLU A 80 -24.84 -0.45 7.58
N LEU A 81 -23.52 -0.28 7.39
CA LEU A 81 -22.94 0.14 6.11
C LEU A 81 -23.19 -0.87 4.99
N VAL A 82 -23.26 -2.16 5.34
CA VAL A 82 -23.43 -3.25 4.37
C VAL A 82 -24.80 -3.92 4.47
N GLU A 83 -25.58 -3.66 5.52
CA GLU A 83 -26.85 -4.35 5.84
C GLU A 83 -27.83 -4.45 4.65
N TYR A 84 -27.94 -3.39 3.84
CA TYR A 84 -28.89 -3.32 2.72
C TYR A 84 -28.27 -3.58 1.34
N SER A 85 -27.00 -4.00 1.27
CA SER A 85 -26.32 -4.28 0.00
C SER A 85 -25.68 -5.66 -0.02
N PRO A 86 -26.32 -6.66 -0.67
CA PRO A 86 -25.75 -8.00 -0.84
C PRO A 86 -24.38 -7.99 -1.54
N GLU A 87 -24.14 -7.02 -2.44
CA GLU A 87 -22.84 -6.85 -3.08
C GLU A 87 -21.76 -6.47 -2.03
N LEU A 88 -22.05 -5.50 -1.17
CA LEU A 88 -21.08 -5.09 -0.15
C LEU A 88 -20.87 -6.17 0.91
N GLN A 89 -21.93 -6.85 1.35
CA GLN A 89 -21.84 -7.96 2.32
C GLN A 89 -20.92 -9.09 1.84
N SER A 90 -20.91 -9.37 0.54
CA SER A 90 -20.07 -10.41 -0.04
C SER A 90 -18.61 -9.98 -0.26
N ASN A 91 -18.31 -8.68 -0.12
CA ASN A 91 -17.01 -8.11 -0.50
C ASN A 91 -16.31 -7.30 0.59
N ILE A 92 -16.99 -6.94 1.67
CA ILE A 92 -16.49 -6.12 2.77
C ILE A 92 -16.74 -6.85 4.08
N CYS A 93 -15.69 -7.07 4.86
CA CYS A 93 -15.79 -7.44 6.27
C CYS A 93 -16.06 -6.21 7.13
N THR A 94 -17.01 -6.32 8.04
CA THR A 94 -17.32 -5.33 9.07
C THR A 94 -16.29 -5.42 10.21
N GLY A 95 -16.24 -4.38 11.05
CA GLY A 95 -15.25 -4.25 12.12
C GLY A 95 -14.00 -3.47 11.72
N HIS A 96 -12.88 -3.73 12.39
CA HIS A 96 -11.62 -3.01 12.13
C HIS A 96 -11.00 -3.40 10.78
N ALA A 97 -10.58 -2.40 10.02
CA ALA A 97 -9.97 -2.58 8.71
C ALA A 97 -8.79 -1.62 8.51
N PHE A 98 -7.87 -1.99 7.61
CA PHE A 98 -6.83 -1.09 7.15
C PHE A 98 -7.39 -0.14 6.09
N ALA A 99 -7.04 1.14 6.18
CA ALA A 99 -7.41 2.12 5.18
C ALA A 99 -6.22 3.06 4.89
N SER A 100 -5.85 3.17 3.61
CA SER A 100 -4.86 4.15 3.14
C SER A 100 -5.54 5.33 2.47
N GLN A 101 -5.06 6.54 2.71
CA GLN A 101 -5.67 7.76 2.19
C GLN A 101 -5.65 7.71 0.67
N TYR A 102 -6.78 8.08 0.08
CA TYR A 102 -6.92 8.14 -1.36
C TYR A 102 -6.17 9.35 -1.92
N ILE A 103 -5.22 9.10 -2.81
CA ILE A 103 -4.49 10.16 -3.52
C ILE A 103 -5.19 10.42 -4.85
N GLU A 104 -5.92 11.53 -4.92
CA GLU A 104 -6.68 11.89 -6.11
C GLU A 104 -5.74 12.15 -7.32
N GLY A 105 -6.09 11.57 -8.47
CA GLY A 105 -5.29 11.71 -9.70
C GLY A 105 -3.99 10.92 -9.72
N ALA A 106 -3.64 10.18 -8.67
CA ALA A 106 -2.47 9.31 -8.68
C ALA A 106 -2.65 8.13 -9.64
N VAL A 107 -1.57 7.79 -10.34
CA VAL A 107 -1.54 6.69 -11.32
C VAL A 107 -0.49 5.65 -10.92
N ALA A 108 -0.75 4.39 -11.20
CA ALA A 108 0.24 3.34 -11.03
C ALA A 108 1.43 3.57 -11.98
N LEU A 109 2.65 3.50 -11.46
CA LEU A 109 3.84 3.61 -12.29
C LEU A 109 3.98 2.40 -13.19
N THR A 110 4.24 2.66 -14.47
CA THR A 110 4.71 1.62 -15.39
C THR A 110 6.14 1.19 -15.05
N PHE A 111 6.55 0.05 -15.61
CA PHE A 111 7.92 -0.46 -15.55
C PHE A 111 8.98 0.61 -15.86
N SER A 112 8.83 1.33 -16.96
CA SER A 112 9.84 2.29 -17.40
C SER A 112 9.88 3.52 -16.47
N GLN A 113 8.74 3.90 -15.91
CA GLN A 113 8.65 5.07 -15.03
C GLN A 113 9.21 4.78 -13.63
N SER A 114 9.00 3.59 -13.07
CA SER A 114 9.51 3.26 -11.74
C SER A 114 11.03 3.25 -11.64
N ARG A 115 11.73 3.10 -12.77
CA ARG A 115 13.19 3.14 -12.90
C ARG A 115 13.74 4.52 -13.26
N ASN A 116 12.86 5.50 -13.50
CA ASN A 116 13.26 6.85 -13.83
C ASN A 116 13.70 7.57 -12.56
N GLU A 117 14.97 7.98 -12.50
CA GLU A 117 15.55 8.69 -11.35
C GLU A 117 14.92 10.05 -11.07
N ALA A 118 14.27 10.66 -12.06
CA ALA A 118 13.50 11.88 -11.87
C ALA A 118 12.17 11.64 -11.14
N ILE A 119 11.64 10.40 -11.16
CA ILE A 119 10.38 10.02 -10.50
C ILE A 119 10.67 9.38 -9.14
N VAL A 120 11.56 8.38 -9.14
CA VAL A 120 12.04 7.72 -7.90
C VAL A 120 13.55 7.86 -7.86
N PRO A 121 14.10 8.76 -7.03
CA PRO A 121 15.55 8.96 -6.90
C PRO A 121 16.28 7.66 -6.59
N ILE A 122 17.51 7.50 -7.09
CA ILE A 122 18.31 6.27 -6.93
C ILE A 122 18.41 5.83 -5.47
N GLU A 123 18.65 6.77 -4.55
CA GLU A 123 18.73 6.49 -3.12
C GLU A 123 17.41 5.94 -2.55
N GLN A 124 16.27 6.40 -3.06
CA GLN A 124 14.97 5.85 -2.70
C GLN A 124 14.76 4.47 -3.32
N GLN A 125 15.19 4.23 -4.57
CA GLN A 125 15.14 2.89 -5.17
C GLN A 125 15.95 1.87 -4.37
N LYS A 126 17.14 2.26 -3.89
CA LYS A 126 17.98 1.44 -2.99
C LYS A 126 17.24 1.16 -1.69
N LEU A 127 16.72 2.19 -1.03
CA LEU A 127 16.01 2.06 0.24
C LEU A 127 14.77 1.17 0.12
N ILE A 128 13.98 1.33 -0.96
CA ILE A 128 12.83 0.46 -1.27
C ILE A 128 13.29 -1.00 -1.39
N TYR A 129 14.36 -1.27 -2.14
CA TYR A 129 14.86 -2.63 -2.31
C TYR A 129 15.31 -3.27 -0.99
N VAL A 130 16.02 -2.51 -0.15
CA VAL A 130 16.43 -3.00 1.19
C VAL A 130 15.23 -3.27 2.05
N PHE A 131 14.28 -2.34 2.05
CA PHE A 131 13.09 -2.44 2.87
C PHE A 131 12.27 -3.68 2.50
N ASP A 132 11.97 -3.87 1.21
CA ASP A 132 11.22 -5.03 0.74
C ASP A 132 11.97 -6.34 1.04
N ARG A 133 13.31 -6.35 1.00
CA ARG A 133 14.10 -7.50 1.45
C ARG A 133 14.02 -7.72 2.96
N TRP A 134 14.00 -6.66 3.76
CA TRP A 134 13.95 -6.72 5.22
C TRP A 134 12.61 -7.23 5.73
N VAL A 135 11.51 -6.73 5.16
CA VAL A 135 10.15 -7.20 5.50
C VAL A 135 9.72 -8.41 4.67
N ILE A 136 10.59 -8.98 3.84
CA ILE A 136 10.31 -10.17 3.01
C ILE A 136 9.07 -9.94 2.12
N ASN A 137 8.99 -8.78 1.48
CA ASN A 137 7.96 -8.43 0.50
C ASN A 137 8.45 -8.67 -0.92
N ALA A 138 8.22 -9.87 -1.44
CA ALA A 138 8.63 -10.21 -2.80
C ALA A 138 7.63 -9.77 -3.89
N ASP A 139 6.44 -9.25 -3.54
CA ASP A 139 5.39 -8.93 -4.51
C ASP A 139 5.66 -7.68 -5.35
N ARG A 140 6.63 -6.84 -4.96
CA ARG A 140 7.06 -5.66 -5.74
C ARG A 140 7.86 -6.07 -6.99
N THR A 141 7.17 -6.68 -7.94
CA THR A 141 7.73 -7.47 -9.02
C THR A 141 7.68 -6.78 -10.37
N LEU A 142 8.53 -7.29 -11.26
CA LEU A 142 8.72 -6.78 -12.59
C LEU A 142 9.37 -7.83 -13.49
N THR A 143 8.60 -8.31 -14.47
CA THR A 143 9.03 -9.30 -15.45
C THR A 143 8.85 -8.79 -16.89
N SER A 144 9.39 -9.53 -17.85
CA SER A 144 9.19 -9.26 -19.29
C SER A 144 7.72 -9.32 -19.75
N LYS A 145 6.83 -9.90 -18.94
CA LYS A 145 5.39 -10.00 -19.20
C LYS A 145 4.56 -9.02 -18.38
N GLY A 146 5.19 -8.12 -17.62
CA GLY A 146 4.54 -7.26 -16.63
C GLY A 146 4.90 -7.64 -15.19
N GLY A 147 4.27 -6.99 -14.22
CA GLY A 147 4.50 -7.22 -12.80
C GLY A 147 3.75 -6.21 -11.94
N ASN A 148 3.86 -6.36 -10.62
CA ASN A 148 3.21 -5.51 -9.64
C ASN A 148 4.23 -4.50 -9.11
N VAL A 149 4.32 -3.33 -9.75
CA VAL A 149 5.26 -2.28 -9.28
C VAL A 149 4.83 -1.76 -7.91
N ASN A 150 3.52 -1.72 -7.63
CA ASN A 150 2.95 -1.28 -6.36
C ASN A 150 3.45 0.10 -5.91
N ILE A 151 3.71 1.00 -6.87
CA ILE A 151 4.07 2.40 -6.65
C ILE A 151 3.06 3.27 -7.41
N LEU A 152 2.40 4.16 -6.69
CA LEU A 152 1.59 5.22 -7.26
C LEU A 152 2.44 6.47 -7.49
N TYR A 153 2.05 7.30 -8.43
CA TYR A 153 2.64 8.60 -8.65
C TYR A 153 1.56 9.65 -8.81
N ASP A 154 1.62 10.63 -7.93
CA ASP A 154 0.81 11.83 -7.94
C ASP A 154 1.49 12.86 -8.85
N VAL A 155 0.96 12.99 -10.06
CA VAL A 155 1.47 13.90 -11.08
C VAL A 155 1.32 15.36 -10.65
N GLY A 156 0.30 15.68 -9.84
CA GLY A 156 0.04 17.06 -9.41
C GLY A 156 1.07 17.55 -8.40
N ASN A 157 1.55 16.66 -7.53
CA ASN A 157 2.51 16.99 -6.47
C ASN A 157 3.93 16.48 -6.75
N ASP A 158 4.17 15.85 -7.91
CA ASP A 158 5.45 15.23 -8.28
C ASP A 158 5.98 14.30 -7.19
N LYS A 159 5.12 13.38 -6.72
CA LYS A 159 5.40 12.55 -5.55
C LYS A 159 4.97 11.10 -5.76
N TYR A 160 5.87 10.16 -5.47
CA TYR A 160 5.56 8.73 -5.50
C TYR A 160 5.08 8.24 -4.14
N TYR A 161 4.31 7.16 -4.13
CA TYR A 161 3.78 6.53 -2.94
C TYR A 161 3.86 5.01 -3.07
N LEU A 162 4.47 4.33 -2.09
CA LEU A 162 4.45 2.87 -2.01
C LEU A 162 3.10 2.41 -1.49
N ILE A 163 2.56 1.37 -2.11
CA ILE A 163 1.32 0.71 -1.70
C ILE A 163 1.52 -0.81 -1.66
N ASP A 164 0.55 -1.51 -1.10
CA ASP A 164 0.40 -2.97 -1.14
C ASP A 164 1.60 -3.74 -0.57
N HIS A 165 1.66 -3.73 0.76
CA HIS A 165 2.62 -4.49 1.57
C HIS A 165 1.97 -5.70 2.25
N ASN A 166 0.74 -6.05 1.84
CA ASN A 166 -0.08 -7.12 2.42
C ASN A 166 0.55 -8.52 2.29
N LEU A 167 1.53 -8.70 1.41
CA LEU A 167 2.30 -9.93 1.22
C LEU A 167 3.70 -9.88 1.86
N SER A 168 3.95 -8.90 2.73
CA SER A 168 5.17 -8.87 3.56
C SER A 168 5.14 -9.98 4.60
N PHE A 169 6.32 -10.32 5.11
CA PHE A 169 6.60 -11.36 6.09
C PHE A 169 6.22 -12.77 5.60
N ASP A 170 6.29 -13.01 4.28
CA ASP A 170 6.08 -14.34 3.72
C ASP A 170 7.32 -15.22 3.93
N GLU A 171 7.24 -16.10 4.94
CA GLU A 171 8.31 -17.06 5.27
C GLU A 171 8.65 -18.04 4.14
N ASN A 172 7.81 -18.15 3.11
CA ASN A 172 8.06 -19.01 1.95
C ASN A 172 8.87 -18.30 0.86
N ALA A 173 8.95 -16.97 0.89
CA ALA A 173 9.71 -16.21 -0.10
C ALA A 173 11.21 -16.35 0.15
N GLY A 174 11.93 -16.72 -0.90
CA GLY A 174 13.37 -16.90 -0.90
C GLY A 174 14.13 -15.77 -1.60
N PRO A 175 15.47 -15.82 -1.60
CA PRO A 175 16.30 -14.84 -2.29
C PRO A 175 16.01 -14.74 -3.80
N ASP A 176 15.62 -15.84 -4.43
CA ASP A 176 15.37 -15.91 -5.87
C ASP A 176 14.09 -15.16 -6.29
N ASP A 177 13.11 -15.04 -5.41
CA ASP A 177 11.89 -14.27 -5.68
C ASP A 177 12.20 -12.77 -5.87
N PHE A 178 13.29 -12.28 -5.28
CA PHE A 178 13.76 -10.91 -5.44
C PHE A 178 14.58 -10.67 -6.72
N LEU A 179 14.85 -11.69 -7.54
CA LEU A 179 15.50 -11.51 -8.84
C LEU A 179 14.61 -10.71 -9.80
N VAL A 180 13.30 -10.88 -9.69
CA VAL A 180 12.29 -10.16 -10.47
C VAL A 180 11.78 -8.90 -9.77
N HIS A 181 12.35 -8.51 -8.63
CA HIS A 181 11.95 -7.29 -7.95
C HIS A 181 12.17 -6.06 -8.85
N VAL A 182 11.34 -5.01 -8.72
CA VAL A 182 11.40 -3.78 -9.54
C VAL A 182 12.80 -3.13 -9.55
N TYR A 183 13.52 -3.27 -8.45
CA TYR A 183 14.90 -2.83 -8.22
C TYR A 183 15.87 -3.99 -7.95
N GLY A 184 15.52 -5.21 -8.37
CA GLY A 184 16.40 -6.37 -8.31
C GLY A 184 17.62 -6.21 -9.23
N PRO A 185 18.66 -7.06 -9.10
CA PRO A 185 19.91 -6.93 -9.85
C PRO A 185 19.74 -6.83 -11.37
N GLY A 186 18.75 -7.53 -11.95
CA GLY A 186 18.45 -7.47 -13.39
C GLY A 186 17.66 -6.24 -13.83
N ASN A 187 17.07 -5.49 -12.88
CA ASN A 187 16.11 -4.42 -13.14
C ASN A 187 16.62 -3.02 -12.74
N ARG A 188 17.83 -2.89 -12.21
CA ARG A 188 18.42 -1.60 -11.81
C ARG A 188 19.63 -1.20 -12.66
N LYS A 189 20.06 0.06 -12.54
CA LYS A 189 21.28 0.59 -13.20
C LYS A 189 22.42 0.90 -12.21
N TRP A 190 22.12 0.88 -10.93
CA TRP A 190 23.04 1.18 -9.83
C TRP A 190 23.52 -0.14 -9.19
N GLU A 191 24.71 -0.09 -8.60
CA GLU A 191 25.22 -1.17 -7.76
C GLU A 191 24.67 -1.02 -6.34
N PHE A 192 24.52 -2.13 -5.63
CA PHE A 192 24.00 -2.05 -4.26
C PHE A 192 25.11 -1.65 -3.30
N ASP A 193 25.11 -0.38 -2.96
CA ASP A 193 25.98 0.28 -1.99
C ASP A 193 25.12 1.13 -1.04
N LEU A 194 24.96 0.67 0.20
CA LEU A 194 24.30 1.43 1.27
C LEU A 194 25.28 2.32 2.03
N VAL A 195 26.35 2.78 1.37
CA VAL A 195 27.45 3.54 1.98
C VAL A 195 27.32 5.02 1.66
#